data_AF-A0A497M8L5-F1
#
_entry.id   AF-A0A497M8L5-F1
#
_cell.length_a   1.000
_cell.length_b   1.000
_cell.length_c   1.000
_cell.angle_alpha   90.00
_cell.angle_beta   90.00
_cell.angle_gamma   90.00
#
_symmetry.space_group_name_H-M   'P 1'
#
loop_
_entity.id
_entity.type
_entity.pdbx_description
1 polymer ?
#
loop_
_entity_poly.entity_id
_entity_poly.type
_entity_poly.pdbx_seq_one_letter_code
_entity_poly.pdbx_strand_id
1 'polypeptide(L)'
;MSPIVRFILRRVGFLFLTFTVFMLIIFALPRAIPGNPLSTLLSQLFQQAQANPELIKAVYKRLMDEFGVGKPVHIQFIDFISRTLRGDLGTSIAFYPRKVGEIVAAYLPWSLGLLIPATLTSWIIGNSLGALAGYKR
;
A
#
# COMPACT_ATOMS: atom_id res chain seq x y z
N MET A 1 5.43 -1.17 38.20
CA MET A 1 5.96 -1.42 36.84
C MET A 1 7.20 -0.57 36.64
N SER A 2 8.27 -1.09 36.03
CA SER A 2 9.47 -0.26 35.80
C SER A 2 9.16 0.88 34.82
N PRO A 3 9.84 2.04 34.92
CA PRO A 3 9.66 3.15 33.99
C PRO A 3 9.87 2.73 32.52
N ILE A 4 10.79 1.80 32.30
CA ILE A 4 11.12 1.22 30.99
C ILE A 4 9.94 0.40 30.45
N VAL A 5 9.33 -0.47 31.25
CA VAL A 5 8.18 -1.28 30.84
C VAL A 5 6.98 -0.39 30.50
N ARG A 6 6.74 0.68 31.29
CA ARG A 6 5.68 1.66 30.99
C ARG A 6 5.93 2.40 29.67
N PHE A 7 7.18 2.79 29.42
CA PHE A 7 7.58 3.44 28.17
C PHE A 7 7.38 2.53 26.96
N ILE A 8 7.85 1.28 27.05
CA ILE A 8 7.73 0.28 25.97
C ILE A 8 6.25 0.02 25.65
N LEU A 9 5.42 -0.23 26.66
CA LEU A 9 3.98 -0.48 26.44
C LEU A 9 3.29 0.69 25.77
N ARG A 10 3.58 1.93 26.22
CA ARG A 10 3.02 3.13 25.59
C ARG A 10 3.48 3.26 24.13
N ARG A 11 4.75 2.98 23.84
CA ARG A 11 5.31 3.06 22.49
C ARG A 11 4.72 1.99 21.57
N VAL A 12 4.65 0.75 22.03
CA VAL A 12 4.06 -0.37 21.28
C VAL A 12 2.57 -0.13 21.03
N GLY A 13 1.82 0.33 22.03
CA GLY A 13 0.40 0.67 21.85
C GLY A 13 0.20 1.78 20.81
N PHE A 14 1.05 2.81 20.83
CA PHE A 14 1.02 3.87 19.82
C PHE A 14 1.37 3.37 18.41
N LEU A 15 2.40 2.53 18.27
CA LEU A 15 2.79 1.94 16.99
C LEU A 15 1.71 1.01 16.44
N PHE A 16 1.10 0.20 17.31
CA PHE A 16 -0.01 -0.68 16.94
C PHE A 16 -1.21 0.13 16.43
N LEU A 17 -1.63 1.17 17.17
CA LEU A 17 -2.71 2.04 16.75
C LEU A 17 -2.41 2.71 15.40
N THR A 18 -1.19 3.23 15.25
CA THR A 18 -0.74 3.88 14.00
C THR A 18 -0.80 2.89 12.84
N PHE A 19 -0.28 1.67 13.03
CA PHE A 19 -0.32 0.61 12.03
C PHE A 19 -1.75 0.24 11.64
N THR A 20 -2.65 0.06 12.61
CA THR A 20 -4.06 -0.27 12.36
C THR A 20 -4.76 0.83 11.56
N VAL A 21 -4.60 2.09 11.97
CA VAL A 21 -5.17 3.23 11.25
C VAL A 21 -4.63 3.30 9.82
N PHE A 22 -3.34 3.11 9.64
CA PHE A 22 -2.71 3.15 8.32
C PHE A 22 -3.20 2.03 7.41
N MET A 23 -3.31 0.80 7.93
CA MET A 23 -3.86 -0.34 7.19
C MET A 23 -5.32 -0.14 6.80
N LEU A 24 -6.13 0.46 7.67
CA LEU A 24 -7.51 0.82 7.36
C LEU A 24 -7.57 1.85 6.22
N ILE A 25 -6.73 2.87 6.26
CA ILE A 25 -6.68 3.90 5.22
C ILE A 25 -6.27 3.28 3.88
N ILE A 26 -5.18 2.50 3.84
CA ILE A 26 -4.71 1.84 2.62
C ILE A 26 -5.78 0.91 2.05
N PHE A 27 -6.52 0.21 2.91
CA PHE A 27 -7.59 -0.68 2.48
C PHE A 27 -8.82 0.09 1.96
N ALA A 28 -9.21 1.18 2.63
CA ALA A 28 -10.42 1.91 2.34
C ALA A 28 -10.27 2.88 1.16
N LEU A 29 -9.12 3.54 1.02
CA LEU A 29 -8.93 4.63 0.06
C LEU A 29 -9.15 4.19 -1.39
N PRO A 30 -8.58 3.06 -1.88
CA PRO A 30 -8.86 2.57 -3.23
C PRO A 30 -10.32 2.16 -3.45
N ARG A 31 -11.03 1.75 -2.39
CA ARG A 31 -12.45 1.37 -2.44
C ARG A 31 -13.40 2.57 -2.40
N ALA A 32 -12.91 3.70 -1.90
CA ALA A 32 -13.64 4.97 -1.88
C ALA A 32 -13.56 5.72 -3.22
N ILE A 33 -12.60 5.37 -4.08
CA ILE A 33 -12.50 5.94 -5.43
C ILE A 33 -13.75 5.53 -6.23
N PRO A 34 -14.50 6.49 -6.79
CA PRO A 34 -15.65 6.16 -7.63
C PRO A 34 -15.19 5.48 -8.93
N GLY A 35 -15.90 4.44 -9.32
CA GLY A 35 -15.53 3.56 -10.43
C GLY A 35 -14.95 2.24 -9.91
N ASN A 36 -15.49 1.12 -10.38
CA ASN A 36 -14.99 -0.20 -9.97
C ASN A 36 -13.77 -0.54 -10.85
N PRO A 37 -12.53 -0.50 -10.32
CA PRO A 37 -11.33 -0.71 -11.12
C PRO A 37 -11.27 -2.13 -11.71
N LEU A 38 -11.97 -3.08 -11.09
CA LEU A 38 -12.14 -4.43 -11.61
C LEU A 38 -13.04 -4.42 -12.84
N SER A 39 -14.13 -3.66 -12.84
CA SER A 39 -15.00 -3.50 -14.02
C SER A 39 -14.29 -2.81 -15.19
N THR A 40 -13.42 -1.84 -14.93
CA THR A 40 -12.63 -1.19 -16.00
C THR A 40 -11.58 -2.12 -16.57
N LEU A 41 -10.88 -2.89 -15.71
CA LEU A 41 -9.96 -3.93 -16.14
C LEU A 41 -10.68 -4.97 -17.00
N LEU A 42 -11.86 -5.42 -16.58
CA LEU A 42 -12.67 -6.37 -17.33
C LEU A 42 -13.07 -5.83 -18.70
N SER A 43 -13.59 -4.59 -18.76
CA SER A 43 -13.92 -3.94 -20.04
C SER A 43 -12.71 -3.82 -20.97
N GLN A 44 -11.52 -3.51 -20.44
CA GLN A 44 -10.28 -3.46 -21.22
C GLN A 44 -9.90 -4.85 -21.77
N LEU A 45 -9.96 -5.88 -20.93
CA LEU A 45 -9.70 -7.26 -21.34
C LEU A 45 -10.72 -7.75 -22.38
N PHE A 46 -11.99 -7.35 -22.26
CA PHE A 46 -13.04 -7.71 -23.21
C PHE A 46 -12.83 -7.06 -24.58
N GLN A 47 -12.42 -5.79 -24.61
CA GLN A 47 -12.08 -5.10 -25.85
C GLN A 47 -10.85 -5.70 -26.53
N GLN A 48 -9.82 -6.06 -25.75
CA GLN A 48 -8.59 -6.63 -26.30
C GLN A 48 -8.77 -8.05 -26.85
N ALA A 49 -9.59 -8.87 -26.20
CA ALA A 49 -9.60 -10.30 -26.48
C ALA A 49 -10.57 -10.75 -27.59
N GLN A 50 -11.44 -9.87 -28.12
CA GLN A 50 -12.55 -10.24 -29.04
C GLN A 50 -13.22 -11.58 -28.65
N ALA A 51 -13.33 -11.83 -27.33
CA ALA A 51 -13.33 -13.20 -26.82
C ALA A 51 -14.72 -13.83 -26.74
N ASN A 52 -14.74 -15.16 -26.90
CA ASN A 52 -15.90 -16.01 -26.65
C ASN A 52 -16.53 -15.69 -25.27
N PRO A 53 -17.85 -15.43 -25.20
CA PRO A 53 -18.58 -15.10 -23.97
C PRO A 53 -18.34 -16.06 -22.79
N GLU A 54 -18.03 -17.33 -23.04
CA GLU A 54 -17.78 -18.32 -21.99
C GLU A 54 -16.42 -18.15 -21.31
N LEU A 55 -15.37 -17.85 -22.08
CA LEU A 55 -14.04 -17.55 -21.54
C LEU A 55 -14.06 -16.28 -20.68
N ILE A 56 -14.87 -15.30 -21.08
CA ILE A 56 -15.08 -14.06 -20.36
C ILE A 56 -15.64 -14.31 -18.96
N LYS A 57 -16.68 -15.16 -18.82
CA LYS A 57 -17.26 -15.50 -17.51
C LYS A 57 -16.26 -16.23 -16.61
N ALA A 58 -15.44 -17.11 -17.18
CA ALA A 58 -14.41 -17.83 -16.43
C ALA A 58 -13.31 -16.90 -15.91
N VAL A 59 -12.83 -15.96 -16.73
CA VAL A 59 -11.84 -14.95 -16.31
C VAL A 59 -12.43 -14.01 -15.26
N TYR A 60 -13.67 -13.55 -15.46
CA TYR A 60 -14.38 -12.72 -14.49
C TYR A 60 -14.43 -13.35 -13.10
N LYS A 61 -14.87 -14.61 -13.02
CA LYS A 61 -14.96 -15.34 -11.75
C LYS A 61 -13.60 -15.49 -11.08
N ARG A 62 -12.56 -15.85 -11.86
CA ARG A 62 -11.19 -15.96 -11.34
C ARG A 62 -10.66 -14.65 -10.77
N LEU A 63 -10.89 -13.52 -11.45
CA LEU A 63 -10.45 -12.21 -10.97
C LEU A 63 -11.22 -11.79 -9.72
N MET A 64 -12.53 -12.02 -9.65
CA MET A 64 -13.30 -11.78 -8.43
C MET A 64 -12.76 -12.59 -7.24
N ASP A 65 -12.45 -13.86 -7.46
CA ASP A 65 -11.88 -14.73 -6.44
C ASP A 65 -10.44 -14.29 -6.04
N GLU A 66 -9.60 -13.92 -7.01
CA GLU A 66 -8.22 -13.47 -6.78
C GLU A 66 -8.17 -12.18 -5.94
N PHE A 67 -9.02 -11.22 -6.28
CA PHE A 67 -9.12 -9.93 -5.60
C PHE A 67 -10.07 -9.96 -4.38
N GLY A 68 -10.74 -11.10 -4.13
CA GLY A 68 -11.67 -11.27 -3.02
C GLY A 68 -12.93 -10.39 -3.10
N VAL A 69 -13.25 -9.88 -4.29
CA VAL A 69 -14.40 -9.01 -4.53
C VAL A 69 -15.66 -9.84 -4.52
N GLY A 70 -16.52 -9.64 -3.52
CA GLY A 70 -17.75 -10.41 -3.30
C GLY A 70 -17.86 -11.00 -1.89
N LYS A 71 -16.75 -11.08 -1.14
CA LYS A 71 -16.78 -11.42 0.29
C LYS A 71 -17.25 -10.22 1.14
N PRO A 72 -17.82 -10.44 2.34
CA PRO A 72 -18.03 -9.37 3.31
C PRO A 72 -16.75 -8.54 3.56
N VAL A 73 -16.90 -7.23 3.73
CA VAL A 73 -15.77 -6.28 3.82
C VAL A 73 -14.78 -6.64 4.94
N HIS A 74 -15.27 -7.12 6.08
CA HIS A 74 -14.42 -7.55 7.19
C HIS A 74 -13.53 -8.75 6.83
N ILE A 75 -14.04 -9.71 6.02
CA ILE A 75 -13.25 -10.85 5.54
C ILE A 75 -12.19 -10.37 4.56
N GLN A 76 -12.55 -9.47 3.64
CA GLN A 76 -11.58 -8.87 2.71
C GLN A 76 -10.44 -8.15 3.45
N PHE A 77 -10.75 -7.46 4.54
CA PHE A 77 -9.75 -6.77 5.35
C PHE A 77 -8.82 -7.74 6.09
N ILE A 78 -9.38 -8.81 6.68
CA ILE A 78 -8.57 -9.86 7.34
C ILE A 78 -7.67 -10.56 6.33
N ASP A 79 -8.20 -10.94 5.15
CA ASP A 79 -7.43 -11.55 4.06
C ASP A 79 -6.31 -10.60 3.59
N PHE A 80 -6.62 -9.31 3.43
CA PHE A 80 -5.65 -8.28 3.04
C PHE A 80 -4.50 -8.17 4.06
N ILE A 81 -4.80 -8.06 5.35
CA ILE A 81 -3.77 -8.00 6.39
C ILE A 81 -2.95 -9.28 6.41
N SER A 82 -3.60 -10.45 6.38
CA SER A 82 -2.93 -11.75 6.46
C SER A 82 -1.93 -11.95 5.31
N ARG A 83 -2.34 -11.61 4.08
CA ARG A 83 -1.46 -11.66 2.90
C ARG A 83 -0.32 -10.65 3.00
N THR A 84 -0.62 -9.40 3.36
CA THR A 84 0.37 -8.32 3.50
C THR A 84 1.45 -8.67 4.52
N LEU A 85 1.07 -9.23 5.68
CA LEU A 85 2.02 -9.65 6.71
C LEU A 85 2.92 -10.82 6.28
N ARG A 86 2.49 -11.61 5.28
CA ARG A 86 3.29 -12.68 4.66
C ARG A 86 4.14 -12.18 3.48
N GLY A 87 4.10 -10.89 3.18
CA GLY A 87 4.78 -10.28 2.04
C GLY A 87 4.07 -10.46 0.70
N ASP A 88 2.86 -11.03 0.69
CA ASP A 88 2.04 -11.11 -0.52
C ASP A 88 1.18 -9.84 -0.65
N LEU A 89 1.64 -8.93 -1.52
CA LEU A 89 0.93 -7.70 -1.85
C LEU A 89 -0.11 -7.90 -2.96
N GLY A 90 -0.21 -9.11 -3.54
CA GLY A 90 -1.13 -9.43 -4.61
C GLY A 90 -0.72 -8.89 -5.99
N THR A 91 -1.70 -8.91 -6.90
CA THR A 91 -1.58 -8.48 -8.29
C THR A 91 -2.11 -7.04 -8.42
N SER A 92 -1.49 -6.22 -9.27
CA SER A 92 -1.98 -4.86 -9.52
C SER A 92 -3.21 -4.90 -10.42
N ILE A 93 -4.29 -4.21 -10.05
CA ILE A 93 -5.45 -4.03 -10.92
C ILE A 93 -5.13 -3.04 -12.05
N ALA A 94 -4.35 -1.99 -11.75
CA ALA A 94 -4.01 -0.93 -12.71
C ALA A 94 -2.94 -1.37 -13.73
N PHE A 95 -2.01 -2.23 -13.33
CA PHE A 95 -0.94 -2.76 -14.18
C PHE A 95 -1.06 -4.27 -14.37
N TYR A 96 -2.28 -4.79 -14.40
CA TYR A 96 -2.54 -6.22 -14.53
C TYR A 96 -1.84 -6.79 -15.78
N PRO A 97 -1.18 -7.97 -15.71
CA PRO A 97 -1.13 -8.93 -14.59
C PRO A 97 0.09 -8.80 -13.66
N ARG A 98 0.76 -7.65 -13.59
CA ARG A 98 2.00 -7.49 -12.81
C ARG A 98 1.76 -7.60 -11.29
N LYS A 99 2.69 -8.23 -10.57
CA LYS A 99 2.66 -8.29 -9.10
C LYS A 99 3.02 -6.93 -8.50
N VAL A 100 2.33 -6.55 -7.42
CA VAL A 100 2.57 -5.25 -6.76
C VAL A 100 4.02 -5.16 -6.27
N GLY A 101 4.58 -6.24 -5.73
CA GLY A 101 5.96 -6.28 -5.27
C GLY A 101 6.99 -5.97 -6.37
N GLU A 102 6.77 -6.46 -7.60
CA GLU A 102 7.66 -6.17 -8.74
C GLU A 102 7.60 -4.70 -9.16
N ILE A 103 6.41 -4.11 -9.12
CA ILE A 103 6.20 -2.69 -9.42
C ILE A 103 6.94 -1.87 -8.37
N VAL A 104 6.73 -2.14 -7.08
CA VAL A 104 7.41 -1.44 -5.99
C VAL A 104 8.93 -1.59 -6.12
N ALA A 105 9.43 -2.79 -6.36
CA ALA A 105 10.86 -3.05 -6.51
C ALA A 105 11.49 -2.27 -7.68
N ALA A 106 10.75 -2.07 -8.78
CA ALA A 106 11.24 -1.31 -9.92
C ALA A 106 11.38 0.20 -9.61
N TYR A 107 10.49 0.76 -8.78
CA TYR A 107 10.51 2.19 -8.45
C TYR A 107 11.34 2.53 -7.21
N LEU A 108 11.50 1.58 -6.29
CA LEU A 108 12.16 1.79 -5.00
C LEU A 108 13.58 2.39 -5.11
N PRO A 109 14.46 1.96 -6.04
CA PRO A 109 15.81 2.54 -6.16
C PRO A 109 15.78 4.03 -6.51
N TRP A 110 14.86 4.45 -7.37
CA TRP A 110 14.73 5.85 -7.78
C TRP A 110 14.19 6.71 -6.65
N SER A 111 13.19 6.22 -5.91
CA SER A 111 12.67 6.91 -4.72
C SER A 111 13.74 7.08 -3.64
N LEU A 112 14.53 6.03 -3.37
CA LEU A 112 15.64 6.11 -2.43
C LEU A 112 16.75 7.04 -2.93
N GLY A 113 17.05 6.99 -4.23
CA GLY A 113 18.02 7.87 -4.88
C GLY A 113 17.68 9.35 -4.77
N LEU A 114 16.40 9.70 -4.65
CA LEU A 114 15.95 11.07 -4.37
C LEU A 114 15.86 11.37 -2.87
N LEU A 115 15.27 10.46 -2.10
CA LEU A 115 14.99 10.66 -0.68
C LEU A 115 16.29 10.81 0.14
N ILE A 116 17.30 9.98 -0.12
CA ILE A 116 18.53 9.96 0.67
C ILE A 116 19.30 11.29 0.52
N PRO A 117 19.64 11.77 -0.69
CA PRO A 117 20.33 13.04 -0.84
C PRO A 117 19.51 14.23 -0.34
N ALA A 118 18.20 14.24 -0.59
CA ALA A 118 17.32 15.31 -0.11
C ALA A 118 17.31 15.37 1.43
N THR A 119 17.19 14.23 2.09
CA THR A 119 17.19 14.13 3.56
C THR A 119 18.54 14.55 4.14
N LEU A 120 19.65 14.05 3.58
CA LEU A 120 20.98 14.42 4.03
C LEU A 120 21.24 15.91 3.86
N THR A 121 20.89 16.47 2.70
CA THR A 121 21.06 17.90 2.42
C THR A 121 20.21 18.75 3.35
N SER A 122 18.93 18.39 3.52
CA SER A 122 18.02 19.08 4.45
C SER A 122 18.52 19.01 5.89
N TRP A 123 18.99 17.84 6.32
CA TRP A 123 19.53 17.65 7.66
C TRP A 123 20.80 18.49 7.88
N ILE A 124 21.76 18.45 6.97
CA ILE A 124 23.02 19.21 7.07
C ILE A 124 22.73 20.71 7.10
N ILE A 125 22.00 21.22 6.11
CA ILE A 125 21.74 22.65 5.96
C ILE A 125 20.83 23.14 7.10
N GLY A 126 19.75 22.43 7.38
CA GLY A 126 18.78 22.80 8.41
C GLY A 126 19.39 22.85 9.80
N ASN A 127 20.19 21.84 10.18
CA ASN A 127 20.86 21.85 11.49
C ASN A 127 21.97 22.90 11.56
N SER A 128 22.75 23.10 10.48
CA SER A 128 23.83 24.11 10.47
C SER A 128 23.27 25.53 10.61
N LEU A 129 22.24 25.87 9.83
CA LEU A 129 21.57 27.18 9.93
C LEU A 129 20.85 27.34 11.28
N GLY A 130 20.20 26.28 11.76
CA GLY A 130 19.55 26.29 13.09
C GLY A 130 20.56 26.54 14.22
N ALA A 131 21.72 25.90 14.16
CA ALA A 131 22.81 26.11 15.12
C ALA A 131 23.35 27.54 15.07
N LEU A 132 23.57 28.08 13.86
CA LEU A 132 24.04 29.47 13.69
C LEU A 132 23.04 30.49 14.23
N ALA A 133 21.74 30.27 13.97
CA ALA A 133 20.67 31.12 14.47
C ALA A 133 20.53 31.04 16.00
N GLY A 134 20.75 29.86 16.58
CA GLY A 134 20.73 29.64 18.03
C GLY A 134 21.94 30.22 18.77
N TYR A 135 23.12 30.22 18.15
CA TYR A 135 24.37 30.72 18.75
C TYR A 135 24.45 32.25 18.84
N LYS A 136 23.70 32.98 17.99
CA LYS A 136 23.64 34.45 18.01
C LYS A 136 22.60 35.04 18.99
N ARG A 137 22.02 34.20 19.86
CA ARG A 137 21.22 34.62 21.02
C ARG A 137 21.99 34.31 22.29
#